data_AF-A0A3N9Y2P3-F1
#
_entry.id   AF-A0A3N9Y2P3-F1
#
_cell.length_a   1.000
_cell.length_b   1.000
_cell.length_c   1.000
_cell.angle_alpha   90.00
_cell.angle_beta   90.00
_cell.angle_gamma   90.00
#
_symmetry.space_group_name_H-M   'P 1'
#
loop_
_entity.id
_entity.type
_entity.pdbx_description
1 polymer ?
#
loop_
_entity_poly.entity_id
_entity_poly.type
_entity_poly.pdbx_seq_one_letter_code
_entity_poly.pdbx_strand_id
1 'polypeptide(L)'
;MPRLHAQFVLFDGFDPLDVIAPFEVLTAGSQLLGGTLAVELVCASGPRVVRSGNPQITLTATGTLDPDAPGYVVVPGAVGPVDGDPDAGDDTIPVLLGRFASSDAMPLIRRALDNPEITVAAFCGGSLALAMAGLLAGRTATTHGLGIDLLRATGVNAVRARVVDDGDLISGGGVTSGLDVALYLLERDFDPQTAHAVEQLFEYERRGTTWRLPRTGVTSERTSA
;
A
#
# COMPACT_ATOMS: atom_id res chain seq x y z
N MET A 1 25.93 -4.12 0.84
CA MET A 1 25.01 -3.64 -0.22
C MET A 1 24.11 -2.58 0.39
N PRO A 2 23.62 -1.60 -0.38
CA PRO A 2 22.57 -0.72 0.11
C PRO A 2 21.36 -1.57 0.51
N ARG A 3 20.79 -1.28 1.67
CA ARG A 3 19.64 -2.00 2.22
C ARG A 3 18.39 -1.37 1.62
N LEU A 4 17.50 -2.16 1.03
CA LEU A 4 16.17 -1.68 0.67
C LEU A 4 15.35 -1.53 1.95
N HIS A 5 14.38 -0.62 1.97
CA HIS A 5 13.51 -0.37 3.11
C HIS A 5 12.05 -0.60 2.72
N ALA A 6 11.27 -1.27 3.57
CA ALA A 6 9.83 -1.34 3.50
C ALA A 6 9.27 -0.56 4.69
N GLN A 7 8.85 0.68 4.43
CA GLN A 7 8.41 1.64 5.44
C GLN A 7 6.89 1.66 5.53
N PHE A 8 6.34 1.08 6.59
CA PHE A 8 4.90 1.03 6.85
C PHE A 8 4.44 2.27 7.59
N VAL A 9 3.68 3.13 6.89
CA VAL A 9 3.22 4.41 7.41
C VAL A 9 2.07 4.20 8.38
N LEU A 10 2.30 4.52 9.65
CA LEU A 10 1.28 4.54 10.70
C LEU A 10 0.69 5.94 10.87
N PHE A 11 -0.63 6.03 10.93
CA PHE A 11 -1.40 7.23 11.26
C PHE A 11 -2.56 6.87 12.19
N ASP A 12 -3.02 7.77 13.05
CA ASP A 12 -4.11 7.42 13.97
C ASP A 12 -5.40 7.06 13.22
N GLY A 13 -5.96 5.89 13.51
CA GLY A 13 -7.12 5.34 12.81
C GLY A 13 -6.79 4.33 11.69
N PHE A 14 -5.51 4.01 11.48
CA PHE A 14 -5.10 3.00 10.49
C PHE A 14 -5.78 1.64 10.69
N ASP A 15 -5.98 0.90 9.60
CA ASP A 15 -6.41 -0.51 9.66
C ASP A 15 -5.20 -1.40 10.05
N PRO A 16 -5.26 -2.13 11.17
CA PRO A 16 -4.12 -2.93 11.61
C PRO A 16 -3.81 -4.10 10.69
N LEU A 17 -4.78 -4.67 10.00
CA LEU A 17 -4.54 -5.82 9.11
C LEU A 17 -3.87 -5.38 7.81
N ASP A 18 -4.20 -4.19 7.31
CA ASP A 18 -3.51 -3.58 6.16
C ASP A 18 -2.02 -3.32 6.44
N VAL A 19 -1.62 -3.21 7.71
CA VAL A 19 -0.21 -3.10 8.11
C VAL A 19 0.39 -4.48 8.35
N ILE A 20 -0.17 -5.25 9.29
CA ILE A 20 0.48 -6.45 9.82
C ILE A 20 0.58 -7.56 8.78
N ALA A 21 -0.44 -7.78 7.96
CA ALA A 21 -0.39 -8.86 6.97
C ALA A 21 0.77 -8.69 5.97
N PRO A 22 0.89 -7.55 5.24
CA PRO A 22 2.05 -7.32 4.39
C PRO A 22 3.37 -7.19 5.15
N PHE A 23 3.36 -6.67 6.39
CA PHE A 23 4.56 -6.57 7.23
C PHE A 23 5.17 -7.95 7.52
N GLU A 24 4.35 -8.92 7.92
CA GLU A 24 4.81 -10.29 8.20
C GLU A 24 5.35 -10.98 6.94
N VAL A 25 4.67 -10.82 5.79
CA VAL A 25 5.12 -11.37 4.50
C VAL A 25 6.49 -10.81 4.10
N LEU A 26 6.66 -9.48 4.13
CA LEU A 26 7.93 -8.85 3.76
C LEU A 26 9.03 -9.15 4.77
N THR A 27 8.69 -9.34 6.06
CA THR A 27 9.65 -9.76 7.09
C THR A 27 10.15 -11.18 6.84
N ALA A 28 9.26 -12.12 6.54
CA ALA A 28 9.64 -13.48 6.18
C ALA A 28 10.49 -13.52 4.90
N GLY A 29 10.09 -12.76 3.87
CA GLY A 29 10.88 -12.61 2.65
C GLY A 29 12.27 -12.03 2.92
N SER A 30 12.37 -11.00 3.76
CA SER A 30 13.65 -10.41 4.18
C SER A 30 14.59 -11.42 4.82
N GLN A 31 14.08 -12.31 5.68
CA GLN A 31 14.89 -13.35 6.32
C GLN A 31 15.48 -14.33 5.30
N LEU A 32 14.68 -14.74 4.31
CA LEU A 32 15.13 -15.60 3.21
C LEU A 32 16.17 -14.91 2.32
N LEU A 33 16.05 -13.60 2.15
CA LEU A 33 16.96 -12.75 1.37
C LEU A 33 18.20 -12.28 2.16
N GLY A 34 18.46 -12.86 3.34
CA GLY A 34 19.63 -12.52 4.16
C GLY A 34 19.62 -11.10 4.73
N GLY A 35 18.45 -10.51 4.96
CA GLY A 35 18.29 -9.17 5.56
C GLY A 35 18.43 -8.00 4.58
N THR A 36 18.40 -8.28 3.27
CA THR A 36 18.51 -7.27 2.19
C THR A 36 17.41 -6.20 2.27
N LEU A 37 16.25 -6.54 2.85
CA LEU A 37 15.12 -5.63 3.06
C LEU A 37 14.95 -5.31 4.57
N ALA A 38 15.12 -4.05 4.97
CA ALA A 38 14.67 -3.57 6.28
C ALA A 38 13.15 -3.42 6.26
N VAL A 39 12.44 -3.96 7.26
CA VAL A 39 10.98 -3.81 7.37
C VAL A 39 10.68 -3.03 8.63
N GLU A 40 10.04 -1.88 8.51
CA GLU A 40 9.99 -0.87 9.56
C GLU A 40 8.59 -0.25 9.68
N LEU A 41 8.17 0.01 10.92
CA LEU A 41 6.98 0.81 11.21
C LEU A 41 7.40 2.26 11.38
N VAL A 42 6.86 3.17 10.59
CA VAL A 42 7.26 4.58 10.58
C VAL A 42 6.06 5.51 10.74
N CYS A 43 6.29 6.72 11.22
CA CYS A 43 5.30 7.79 11.25
C CYS A 43 5.92 9.09 10.75
N ALA A 44 5.15 9.96 10.10
CA ALA A 44 5.66 11.26 9.64
C ALA A 44 6.14 12.14 10.81
N SER A 45 5.50 12.03 11.97
CA SER A 45 5.86 12.76 13.20
C SER A 45 7.04 12.14 13.97
N GLY A 46 7.63 11.07 13.46
CA GLY A 46 8.68 10.31 14.13
C GLY A 46 8.19 9.24 15.12
N PRO A 47 9.11 8.60 15.86
CA PRO A 47 8.81 7.42 16.67
C PRO A 47 7.77 7.69 17.76
N ARG A 48 6.70 6.90 17.79
CA ARG A 48 5.61 7.01 18.77
C ARG A 48 4.73 5.78 18.78
N VAL A 49 3.92 5.65 19.83
CA VAL A 49 2.76 4.74 19.81
C VAL A 49 1.65 5.38 18.97
N VAL A 50 1.11 4.62 18.02
CA VAL A 50 0.03 5.03 17.12
C VAL A 50 -1.20 4.16 17.40
N ARG A 51 -2.37 4.78 17.53
CA ARG A 51 -3.62 4.06 17.76
C ARG A 51 -4.22 3.64 16.43
N SER A 52 -4.51 2.35 16.27
CA SER A 52 -5.28 1.90 15.11
C SER A 52 -6.75 2.33 15.24
N GLY A 53 -7.52 2.21 14.17
CA GLY A 53 -8.96 2.44 14.23
C GLY A 53 -9.70 1.37 15.04
N ASN A 54 -9.08 0.20 15.27
CA ASN A 54 -9.54 -0.74 16.27
C ASN A 54 -9.03 -0.28 17.65
N PRO A 55 -9.90 0.13 18.59
CA PRO A 55 -9.50 0.79 19.82
C PRO A 55 -8.65 -0.10 20.76
N GLN A 56 -8.63 -1.42 20.54
CA GLN A 56 -7.85 -2.36 21.34
C GLN A 56 -6.44 -2.60 20.80
N ILE A 57 -6.09 -2.05 19.63
CA ILE A 57 -4.82 -2.30 18.96
C ILE A 57 -4.04 -0.99 18.81
N THR A 58 -2.80 -1.00 19.29
CA THR A 58 -1.81 0.04 19.04
C THR A 58 -0.56 -0.60 18.46
N LEU A 59 0.14 0.14 17.59
CA LEU A 59 1.47 -0.23 17.11
C LEU A 59 2.46 0.89 17.41
N THR A 60 3.74 0.54 17.55
CA THR A 60 4.80 1.51 17.80
C THR A 60 5.55 1.78 16.49
N ALA A 61 5.45 3.01 15.98
CA ALA A 61 6.37 3.50 14.96
C ALA A 61 7.76 3.63 15.59
N THR A 62 8.75 2.97 15.01
CA THR A 62 10.14 2.96 15.48
C THR A 62 11.01 3.99 14.78
N GLY A 63 10.51 4.56 13.68
CA GLY A 63 11.23 5.55 12.86
C GLY A 63 10.34 6.66 12.32
N THR A 64 10.99 7.58 11.61
CA THR A 64 10.34 8.61 10.79
C THR A 64 10.29 8.13 9.35
N LEU A 65 9.21 8.45 8.62
CA LEU A 65 9.13 8.17 7.18
C LEU A 65 10.25 8.92 6.44
N ASP A 66 11.13 8.18 5.77
CA ASP A 66 12.22 8.69 4.95
C ASP A 66 11.86 8.56 3.45
N PRO A 67 11.53 9.67 2.76
CA PRO A 67 11.17 9.63 1.34
C PRO A 67 12.39 9.47 0.40
N ASP A 68 13.60 9.42 0.94
CA ASP A 68 14.83 9.24 0.16
C ASP A 68 15.42 7.82 0.31
N ALA A 69 14.87 7.00 1.22
CA ALA A 69 15.29 5.62 1.43
C ALA A 69 14.73 4.68 0.34
N PRO A 70 15.58 3.98 -0.45
CA PRO A 70 15.13 3.15 -1.57
C PRO A 70 14.34 1.93 -1.09
N GLY A 71 13.31 1.52 -1.84
CA GLY A 71 12.46 0.37 -1.55
C GLY A 71 10.97 0.67 -1.65
N TYR A 72 10.24 0.56 -0.54
CA TYR A 72 8.79 0.64 -0.48
C TYR A 72 8.32 1.62 0.58
N VAL A 73 7.31 2.42 0.22
CA VAL A 73 6.48 3.15 1.17
C VAL A 73 5.09 2.52 1.15
N VAL A 74 4.68 1.99 2.29
CA VAL A 74 3.44 1.22 2.44
C VAL A 74 2.39 2.06 3.17
N VAL A 75 1.25 2.27 2.52
CA VAL A 75 0.19 3.17 2.95
C VAL A 75 -1.09 2.35 3.24
N PRO A 76 -1.45 2.13 4.52
CA PRO A 76 -2.63 1.37 4.90
C PRO A 76 -3.92 2.18 4.71
N GLY A 77 -5.05 1.50 4.76
CA GLY A 77 -6.36 2.12 4.93
C GLY A 77 -6.64 2.50 6.39
N ALA A 78 -7.91 2.81 6.64
CA ALA A 78 -8.43 3.11 7.97
C ALA A 78 -9.55 2.13 8.31
N VAL A 79 -9.74 1.88 9.60
CA VAL A 79 -10.87 1.09 10.11
C VAL A 79 -11.71 1.95 11.05
N GLY A 80 -13.02 1.83 10.94
CA GLY A 80 -13.98 2.63 11.70
C GLY A 80 -15.39 2.36 11.19
N PRO A 81 -16.41 3.07 11.72
CA PRO A 81 -17.75 3.02 11.17
C PRO A 81 -17.76 3.43 9.69
N VAL A 82 -18.55 2.71 8.87
CA VAL A 82 -18.78 3.08 7.47
C VAL A 82 -19.70 4.30 7.39
N ASP A 83 -20.72 4.30 8.23
CA ASP A 83 -21.69 5.39 8.42
C ASP A 83 -21.63 5.87 9.87
N GLY A 84 -21.92 7.14 10.10
CA GLY A 84 -21.93 7.78 11.41
C GLY A 84 -22.31 9.25 11.31
N ASP A 85 -22.57 9.88 12.45
CA ASP A 85 -22.83 11.32 12.52
C ASP A 85 -21.52 12.05 12.87
N PRO A 86 -20.92 12.80 11.93
CA PRO A 86 -19.69 13.56 12.20
C PRO A 86 -19.88 14.58 13.32
N ASP A 87 -21.10 15.12 13.49
CA ASP A 87 -21.42 16.08 14.55
C ASP A 87 -21.53 15.40 15.93
N ALA A 88 -21.72 14.07 15.95
CA ALA A 88 -21.64 13.25 17.16
C ALA A 88 -20.21 12.85 17.52
N GLY A 89 -19.22 13.19 16.69
CA GLY A 89 -17.81 12.82 16.88
C GLY A 89 -17.47 11.42 16.38
N ASP A 90 -18.30 10.84 15.50
CA ASP A 90 -18.01 9.54 14.89
C ASP A 90 -16.85 9.67 13.89
N ASP A 91 -15.72 9.05 14.23
CA ASP A 91 -14.56 8.93 13.35
C ASP A 91 -14.79 7.84 12.29
N THR A 92 -15.66 8.15 11.31
CA THR A 92 -15.95 7.27 10.17
C THR A 92 -14.72 7.05 9.29
N ILE A 93 -14.72 5.97 8.50
CA ILE A 93 -13.60 5.66 7.58
C ILE A 93 -13.26 6.85 6.66
N PRO A 94 -14.20 7.53 5.98
CA PRO A 94 -13.88 8.69 5.15
C PRO A 94 -13.28 9.86 5.94
N VAL A 95 -13.73 10.09 7.18
CA VAL A 95 -13.19 11.14 8.07
C VAL A 95 -11.73 10.83 8.43
N LEU A 96 -11.45 9.60 8.83
CA LEU A 96 -10.08 9.15 9.16
C LEU A 96 -9.14 9.27 7.96
N LEU A 97 -9.58 8.80 6.78
CA LEU A 97 -8.80 8.92 5.54
C LEU A 97 -8.60 10.38 5.13
N GLY A 98 -9.61 11.24 5.28
CA GLY A 98 -9.51 12.68 4.99
C GLY A 98 -8.55 13.42 5.92
N ARG A 99 -8.53 13.07 7.22
CA ARG A 99 -7.53 13.58 8.18
C ARG A 99 -6.13 13.15 7.77
N PHE A 100 -5.94 11.88 7.40
CA PHE A 100 -4.65 11.38 6.94
C PHE A 100 -4.21 12.05 5.62
N ALA A 101 -5.12 12.24 4.66
CA ALA A 101 -4.91 12.97 3.41
C ALA A 101 -4.53 14.45 3.59
N SER A 102 -4.77 15.01 4.78
CA SER A 102 -4.39 16.38 5.14
C SER A 102 -3.18 16.45 6.09
N SER A 103 -2.54 15.31 6.38
CA SER A 103 -1.44 15.22 7.34
C SER A 103 -0.07 15.49 6.72
N ASP A 104 0.93 15.70 7.58
CA ASP A 104 2.34 15.89 7.20
C ASP A 104 2.97 14.67 6.50
N ALA A 105 2.28 13.52 6.47
CA ALA A 105 2.71 12.35 5.71
C ALA A 105 2.60 12.58 4.19
N MET A 106 1.60 13.33 3.72
CA MET A 106 1.33 13.45 2.28
C MET A 106 2.43 14.15 1.48
N PRO A 107 3.07 15.25 1.97
CA PRO A 107 4.25 15.81 1.32
C PRO A 107 5.42 14.83 1.22
N LEU A 108 5.62 13.96 2.23
CA LEU A 108 6.68 12.95 2.21
C LEU A 108 6.35 11.83 1.22
N ILE A 109 5.10 11.35 1.18
CA ILE A 109 4.66 10.34 0.22
C ILE A 109 4.73 10.87 -1.21
N ARG A 110 4.42 12.15 -1.45
CA ARG A 110 4.62 12.78 -2.76
C ARG A 110 6.08 12.75 -3.19
N ARG A 111 7.01 13.10 -2.29
CA ARG A 111 8.45 12.98 -2.57
C ARG A 111 8.86 11.54 -2.87
N ALA A 112 8.26 10.57 -2.18
CA ALA A 112 8.49 9.15 -2.43
C ALA A 112 7.96 8.71 -3.81
N LEU A 113 6.79 9.19 -4.24
CA LEU A 113 6.26 8.96 -5.61
C LEU A 113 7.15 9.61 -6.69
N ASP A 114 7.78 10.74 -6.38
CA ASP A 114 8.72 11.41 -7.29
C ASP A 114 10.10 10.73 -7.33
N ASN A 115 10.36 9.75 -6.46
CA ASN A 115 11.64 9.05 -6.34
C ASN A 115 11.63 7.72 -7.11
N PRO A 116 12.46 7.55 -8.17
CA PRO A 116 12.46 6.35 -9.00
C PRO A 116 12.97 5.09 -8.30
N GLU A 117 13.59 5.22 -7.12
CA GLU A 117 14.05 4.08 -6.31
C GLU A 117 13.00 3.60 -5.30
N ILE A 118 11.80 4.18 -5.31
CA ILE A 118 10.72 3.85 -4.39
C ILE A 118 9.48 3.38 -5.16
N THR A 119 8.87 2.32 -4.66
CA THR A 119 7.49 1.94 -5.02
C THR A 119 6.55 2.25 -3.86
N VAL A 120 5.47 2.97 -4.12
CA VAL A 120 4.41 3.17 -3.15
C VAL A 120 3.39 2.04 -3.26
N ALA A 121 3.17 1.32 -2.16
CA ALA A 121 2.17 0.28 -2.06
C ALA A 121 1.01 0.76 -1.18
N ALA A 122 -0.22 0.81 -1.71
CA ALA A 122 -1.39 1.31 -0.98
C ALA A 122 -2.48 0.24 -0.84
N PHE A 123 -3.06 0.08 0.36
CA PHE A 123 -4.03 -0.99 0.64
C PHE A 123 -5.37 -0.44 1.08
N CYS A 124 -6.46 -1.13 0.72
CA CYS A 124 -7.80 -0.79 1.18
C CYS A 124 -8.08 0.70 0.94
N GLY A 125 -8.42 1.47 1.97
CA GLY A 125 -8.64 2.92 1.90
C GLY A 125 -7.38 3.78 1.69
N GLY A 126 -6.17 3.21 1.75
CA GLY A 126 -4.92 3.94 1.61
C GLY A 126 -4.77 4.61 0.25
N SER A 127 -5.13 3.92 -0.84
CA SER A 127 -5.13 4.51 -2.19
C SER A 127 -6.16 5.64 -2.30
N LEU A 128 -7.28 5.53 -1.61
CA LEU A 128 -8.27 6.60 -1.54
C LEU A 128 -7.74 7.82 -0.78
N ALA A 129 -7.02 7.64 0.34
CA ALA A 129 -6.38 8.77 1.04
C ALA A 129 -5.34 9.49 0.16
N LEU A 130 -4.50 8.75 -0.56
CA LEU A 130 -3.56 9.33 -1.52
C LEU A 130 -4.29 10.10 -2.64
N ALA A 131 -5.42 9.58 -3.10
CA ALA A 131 -6.23 10.21 -4.13
C ALA A 131 -6.95 11.48 -3.62
N MET A 132 -7.45 11.48 -2.38
CA MET A 132 -8.01 12.66 -1.70
C MET A 132 -6.95 13.77 -1.56
N ALA A 133 -5.68 13.40 -1.35
CA ALA A 133 -4.55 14.33 -1.33
C ALA A 133 -4.11 14.80 -2.74
N GLY A 134 -4.79 14.35 -3.80
CA GLY A 134 -4.48 14.72 -5.19
C GLY A 134 -3.28 14.01 -5.79
N LEU A 135 -2.73 12.98 -5.13
CA LEU A 135 -1.48 12.32 -5.55
C LEU A 135 -1.68 11.29 -6.67
N LEU A 136 -2.91 10.82 -6.88
CA LEU A 136 -3.21 9.73 -7.81
C LEU A 136 -4.02 10.15 -9.06
N ALA A 137 -4.20 11.44 -9.32
CA ALA A 137 -4.98 11.91 -10.46
C ALA A 137 -4.43 11.34 -11.79
N GLY A 138 -5.30 10.71 -12.59
CA GLY A 138 -4.94 10.05 -13.86
C GLY A 138 -4.20 8.72 -13.73
N ARG A 139 -3.82 8.30 -12.52
CA ARG A 139 -3.18 7.00 -12.23
C ARG A 139 -4.21 5.87 -12.25
N THR A 140 -3.74 4.64 -12.40
CA THR A 140 -4.60 3.45 -12.29
C THR A 140 -4.42 2.78 -10.94
N ALA A 141 -5.51 2.59 -10.20
CA ALA A 141 -5.44 1.98 -8.87
C ALA A 141 -6.72 1.23 -8.52
N THR A 142 -6.63 0.39 -7.49
CA THR A 142 -7.78 -0.22 -6.79
C THR A 142 -7.85 0.30 -5.35
N THR A 143 -8.97 0.05 -4.68
CA THR A 143 -9.19 0.33 -3.25
C THR A 143 -10.18 -0.72 -2.71
N HIS A 144 -10.57 -0.60 -1.45
CA HIS A 144 -11.64 -1.41 -0.89
C HIS A 144 -12.91 -1.34 -1.75
N GLY A 145 -13.64 -2.45 -1.86
CA GLY A 145 -14.82 -2.54 -2.74
C GLY A 145 -15.91 -1.50 -2.44
N LEU A 146 -16.02 -1.07 -1.18
CA LEU A 146 -16.95 -0.01 -0.73
C LEU A 146 -16.49 1.40 -1.13
N GLY A 147 -15.19 1.61 -1.36
CA GLY A 147 -14.60 2.91 -1.68
C GLY A 147 -14.31 3.13 -3.18
N ILE A 148 -14.57 2.15 -4.04
CA ILE A 148 -14.10 2.19 -5.44
C ILE A 148 -14.74 3.33 -6.25
N ASP A 149 -16.01 3.66 -5.98
CA ASP A 149 -16.71 4.72 -6.71
C ASP A 149 -16.25 6.10 -6.23
N LEU A 150 -15.94 6.23 -4.94
CA LEU A 150 -15.33 7.42 -4.39
C LEU A 150 -13.90 7.63 -4.92
N LEU A 151 -13.11 6.55 -5.05
CA LEU A 151 -11.80 6.60 -5.71
C LEU A 151 -11.94 7.07 -7.17
N ARG A 152 -12.93 6.56 -7.91
CA ARG A 152 -13.16 7.02 -9.29
C ARG A 152 -13.49 8.51 -9.35
N ALA A 153 -14.24 9.03 -8.37
CA ALA A 153 -14.64 10.43 -8.30
C ALA A 153 -13.45 11.39 -8.09
N THR A 154 -12.31 10.93 -7.60
CA THR A 154 -11.09 11.76 -7.46
C THR A 154 -10.28 11.88 -8.76
N GLY A 155 -10.75 11.32 -9.88
CA GLY A 155 -10.04 11.32 -11.16
C GLY A 155 -9.02 10.18 -11.33
N VAL A 156 -9.09 9.15 -10.48
CA VAL A 156 -8.32 7.92 -10.62
C VAL A 156 -9.03 6.97 -11.59
N ASN A 157 -8.25 6.28 -12.43
CA ASN A 157 -8.75 5.17 -13.25
C ASN A 157 -8.98 3.94 -12.34
N ALA A 158 -10.11 3.92 -11.63
CA ALA A 158 -10.40 2.92 -10.60
C ALA A 158 -10.76 1.54 -11.20
N VAL A 159 -9.91 0.53 -10.96
CA VAL A 159 -10.07 -0.85 -11.46
C VAL A 159 -10.47 -1.79 -10.33
N ARG A 160 -11.48 -2.64 -10.55
CA ARG A 160 -11.86 -3.70 -9.60
C ARG A 160 -10.95 -4.92 -9.79
N ALA A 161 -9.77 -4.88 -9.19
CA ALA A 161 -8.84 -6.00 -9.11
C ALA A 161 -8.32 -6.18 -7.68
N ARG A 162 -7.80 -7.37 -7.38
CA ARG A 162 -7.20 -7.67 -6.08
C ARG A 162 -5.88 -6.92 -5.90
N VAL A 163 -5.05 -6.93 -6.95
CA VAL A 163 -3.80 -6.17 -7.06
C VAL A 163 -3.81 -5.43 -8.39
N VAL A 164 -3.47 -4.15 -8.36
CA VAL A 164 -3.22 -3.29 -9.52
C VAL A 164 -1.78 -2.80 -9.46
N ASP A 165 -1.05 -3.01 -10.54
CA ASP A 165 0.30 -2.48 -10.73
C ASP A 165 0.27 -1.41 -11.84
N ASP A 166 0.59 -0.19 -11.44
CA ASP A 166 0.73 1.00 -12.28
C ASP A 166 2.17 1.54 -12.21
N GLY A 167 3.17 0.65 -12.15
CA GLY A 167 4.60 0.97 -12.13
C GLY A 167 5.15 1.20 -10.71
N ASP A 168 5.42 2.46 -10.40
CA ASP A 168 5.87 2.95 -9.07
C ASP A 168 4.73 2.97 -8.04
N LEU A 169 3.49 2.74 -8.47
CA LEU A 169 2.31 2.59 -7.60
C LEU A 169 1.75 1.18 -7.72
N ILE A 170 1.73 0.46 -6.60
CA ILE A 170 1.01 -0.80 -6.45
C ILE A 170 -0.17 -0.58 -5.50
N SER A 171 -1.36 -1.04 -5.87
CA SER A 171 -2.53 -0.94 -4.99
C SER A 171 -3.24 -2.27 -4.79
N GLY A 172 -3.66 -2.50 -3.55
CA GLY A 172 -4.44 -3.66 -3.11
C GLY A 172 -5.87 -3.26 -2.77
N GLY A 173 -6.83 -4.09 -3.20
CA GLY A 173 -8.26 -3.83 -3.00
C GLY A 173 -8.74 -4.12 -1.57
N GLY A 174 -9.29 -5.32 -1.34
CA GLY A 174 -9.87 -5.70 -0.04
C GLY A 174 -8.83 -5.81 1.08
N VAL A 175 -9.28 -5.87 2.33
CA VAL A 175 -8.42 -5.87 3.54
C VAL A 175 -7.30 -6.94 3.48
N THR A 176 -7.61 -8.16 3.02
CA THR A 176 -6.60 -9.24 2.93
C THR A 176 -5.68 -9.15 1.70
N SER A 177 -5.89 -8.18 0.81
CA SER A 177 -5.05 -8.04 -0.40
C SER A 177 -3.61 -7.66 -0.09
N GLY A 178 -3.33 -7.13 1.11
CA GLY A 178 -1.97 -6.85 1.56
C GLY A 178 -1.04 -8.08 1.49
N LEU A 179 -1.57 -9.29 1.75
CA LEU A 179 -0.81 -10.53 1.58
C LEU A 179 -0.36 -10.72 0.13
N ASP A 180 -1.29 -10.61 -0.82
CA ASP A 180 -0.99 -10.83 -2.23
C ASP A 180 -0.11 -9.75 -2.82
N VAL A 181 -0.29 -8.49 -2.39
CA VAL A 181 0.59 -7.40 -2.81
C VAL A 181 2.01 -7.62 -2.29
N ALA A 182 2.18 -7.96 -1.01
CA ALA A 182 3.52 -8.18 -0.47
C ALA A 182 4.22 -9.36 -1.15
N LEU A 183 3.52 -10.47 -1.38
CA LEU A 183 4.03 -11.59 -2.15
C LEU A 183 4.35 -11.20 -3.60
N TYR A 184 3.51 -10.37 -4.20
CA TYR A 184 3.74 -9.83 -5.52
C TYR A 184 5.01 -8.96 -5.59
N LEU A 185 5.26 -8.11 -4.59
CA LEU A 185 6.48 -7.30 -4.50
C LEU A 185 7.73 -8.18 -4.36
N LEU A 186 7.67 -9.23 -3.52
CA LEU A 186 8.76 -10.20 -3.40
C LEU A 186 9.10 -10.86 -4.74
N GLU A 187 8.08 -11.29 -5.47
CA GLU A 187 8.24 -11.91 -6.79
C GLU A 187 8.77 -10.92 -7.84
N ARG A 188 8.24 -9.68 -7.84
CA ARG A 188 8.54 -8.64 -8.83
C ARG A 188 9.98 -8.15 -8.72
N ASP A 189 10.44 -7.89 -7.50
CA ASP A 189 11.64 -7.10 -7.26
C ASP A 189 12.83 -7.94 -6.74
N PHE A 190 12.58 -9.17 -6.30
CA PHE A 190 13.62 -10.11 -5.90
C PHE A 190 13.59 -11.36 -6.77
N ASP A 191 12.71 -12.31 -6.47
CA ASP A 191 12.60 -13.57 -7.18
C ASP A 191 11.32 -14.36 -6.82
N PRO A 192 10.80 -15.20 -7.73
CA PRO A 192 9.60 -16.00 -7.49
C PRO A 192 9.80 -17.09 -6.42
N GLN A 193 11.02 -17.57 -6.18
CA GLN A 193 11.28 -18.63 -5.20
C GLN A 193 11.08 -18.13 -3.77
N THR A 194 11.53 -16.90 -3.48
CA THR A 194 11.30 -16.23 -2.19
C THR A 194 9.82 -16.05 -1.94
N ALA A 195 9.07 -15.51 -2.91
CA ALA A 195 7.61 -15.35 -2.78
C ALA A 195 6.91 -16.69 -2.53
N HIS A 196 7.26 -17.73 -3.28
CA HIS A 196 6.69 -19.06 -3.12
C HIS A 196 7.03 -19.70 -1.76
N ALA A 197 8.27 -19.52 -1.28
CA ALA A 197 8.68 -20.03 0.03
C ALA A 197 7.90 -19.36 1.17
N VAL A 198 7.62 -18.06 1.08
CA VAL A 198 6.78 -17.35 2.04
C VAL A 198 5.32 -17.83 1.97
N GLU A 199 4.77 -18.06 0.77
CA GLU A 199 3.44 -18.68 0.63
C GLU A 199 3.34 -20.03 1.32
N GLN A 200 4.34 -20.90 1.13
CA GLN A 200 4.38 -22.21 1.78
C GLN A 200 4.50 -22.07 3.30
N LEU A 201 5.36 -21.17 3.79
CA LEU A 201 5.53 -20.90 5.21
C LEU A 201 4.23 -20.42 5.88
N PHE A 202 3.46 -19.60 5.17
CA PHE A 202 2.23 -18.98 5.68
C PHE A 202 1.01 -19.86 5.44
N GLU A 203 1.17 -21.00 4.76
CA GLU A 203 0.08 -21.84 4.26
C GLU A 203 -0.99 -21.01 3.52
N TYR A 204 -0.52 -20.04 2.73
CA TYR A 204 -1.37 -19.07 2.04
C TYR A 204 -1.31 -19.27 0.52
N GLU A 205 -2.48 -19.37 -0.11
CA GLU A 205 -2.62 -19.45 -1.57
C GLU A 205 -3.04 -18.07 -2.12
N ARG A 206 -2.17 -17.45 -2.93
CA ARG A 206 -2.49 -16.20 -3.62
C ARG A 206 -3.73 -16.32 -4.49
N ARG A 207 -4.58 -15.29 -4.46
CA ARG A 207 -5.82 -15.28 -5.24
C ARG A 207 -5.73 -14.37 -6.46
N GLY A 208 -5.95 -14.95 -7.64
CA GLY A 208 -6.11 -14.20 -8.89
C GLY A 208 -4.79 -13.69 -9.47
N THR A 209 -4.89 -12.85 -10.49
CA THR A 209 -3.74 -12.28 -11.21
C THR A 209 -3.60 -10.79 -10.94
N THR A 210 -2.37 -10.28 -10.91
CA THR A 210 -2.11 -8.83 -10.86
C THR A 210 -2.57 -8.15 -12.14
N TRP A 211 -3.42 -7.14 -12.00
CA TRP A 211 -3.82 -6.30 -13.13
C TRP A 211 -2.68 -5.34 -13.49
N ARG A 212 -2.39 -5.20 -14.78
CA ARG A 212 -1.35 -4.31 -15.33
C ARG A 212 -1.85 -3.64 -16.60
N LEU A 213 -1.36 -2.43 -16.87
CA LEU A 213 -1.52 -1.84 -18.21
C LEU A 213 -0.77 -2.70 -19.25
N PRO A 214 -1.35 -2.91 -20.44
CA PRO A 214 -0.61 -3.49 -21.56
C PRO A 214 0.61 -2.61 -21.85
N ARG A 215 1.82 -3.19 -21.85
CA ARG A 215 3.02 -2.46 -22.27
C ARG A 215 2.79 -2.01 -23.72
N THR A 216 2.69 -0.72 -23.97
CA THR A 216 2.60 -0.17 -25.34
C THR A 216 3.93 -0.46 -26.03
N GLY A 217 3.98 -1.56 -26.80
CA GLY A 217 5.22 -1.98 -27.44
C GLY A 217 5.21 -3.38 -28.07
N VAL A 218 4.17 -3.72 -28.83
CA VAL A 218 4.28 -4.68 -29.96
C VAL A 218 3.33 -4.20 -31.05
N THR A 219 3.78 -3.27 -31.89
CA THR A 219 3.22 -3.15 -33.24
C THR A 219 3.65 -4.39 -33.99
N SER A 220 2.75 -5.37 -34.13
CA SER A 220 2.96 -6.46 -35.08
C SER A 220 2.88 -5.86 -36.48
N GLU A 221 4.01 -5.53 -37.09
CA GLU A 221 4.10 -5.42 -38.54
C GLU A 221 3.75 -6.80 -39.11
N ARG A 222 2.50 -6.95 -39.55
CA ARG A 222 2.15 -8.02 -40.49
C ARG A 222 2.67 -7.59 -41.85
N THR A 223 3.88 -8.03 -42.18
CA THR A 223 4.31 -8.17 -43.56
C THR A 223 3.36 -9.18 -44.21
N SER A 224 2.49 -8.69 -45.10
CA SER A 224 1.79 -9.54 -46.06
C SER A 224 2.54 -9.46 -47.38
N ALA A 225 2.83 -10.64 -47.91
CA ALA A 225 3.39 -10.90 -49.22
C ALA A 225 2.40 -10.52 -50.34
#